data_AF-A0A2R7QZ49-F1
#
_entry.id   AF-A0A2R7QZ49-F1
#
_cell.length_a   1.000
_cell.length_b   1.000
_cell.length_c   1.000
_cell.angle_alpha   90.00
_cell.angle_beta   90.00
_cell.angle_gamma   90.00
#
_symmetry.space_group_name_H-M   'P 1'
#
loop_
_entity.id
_entity.type
_entity.pdbx_description
1 polymer ?
#
loop_
_entity_poly.entity_id
_entity_poly.type
_entity_poly.pdbx_seq_one_letter_code
_entity_poly.pdbx_strand_id
1 'polypeptide(L)'
;MSGLLLTTSLKLPGSNIFGLASRPQGLDAAALTEATASELGWPSRAAQPQWSDAFSQNHPVSVVVFPAVFANSVEELLPMCRQERDVIMSLLALDRGAKGQPLVTIIEERDGERVLASKFSFDHRVYQGNLAGGFLSGENQTDLLVKYSAVENDGLVKLCIDLFAEATDDDSKDAKFFRYWSALETLAIARVASGQRLARLDGTLWPDGANTSQAEPRVYELIADRIFGGQDKIDENSVSRPAADLYTLVRGWYARRNATAHYGRFVLGDPTQAAAGWYSRAVATQSQPGLEEEWLRAIRDVCQWVLRNEARRVGRPLV
;
A
#
# COMPACT_ATOMS: atom_id res chain seq x y z
N MET A 1 14.14 -5.35 -11.83
CA MET A 1 14.01 -5.63 -13.27
C MET A 1 12.70 -6.39 -13.44
N SER A 2 11.68 -5.78 -14.03
CA SER A 2 10.30 -6.28 -14.03
C SER A 2 9.86 -6.59 -15.45
N GLY A 3 10.09 -7.83 -15.91
CA GLY A 3 9.74 -8.27 -17.26
C GLY A 3 9.90 -9.78 -17.39
N LEU A 4 9.11 -10.41 -18.25
CA LEU A 4 9.19 -11.85 -18.50
C LEU A 4 9.75 -12.10 -19.88
N LEU A 5 11.01 -12.56 -19.95
CA LEU A 5 11.64 -12.99 -21.19
C LEU A 5 11.32 -14.46 -21.47
N LEU A 6 10.46 -14.68 -22.47
CA LEU A 6 10.24 -15.99 -23.07
C LEU A 6 10.77 -16.00 -24.49
N THR A 7 11.56 -17.02 -24.82
CA THR A 7 12.09 -17.27 -26.17
C THR A 7 11.33 -18.37 -26.89
N THR A 8 10.48 -19.11 -26.18
CA THR A 8 9.63 -20.18 -26.70
C THR A 8 8.21 -20.03 -26.17
N SER A 9 7.24 -20.55 -26.92
CA SER A 9 5.84 -20.61 -26.46
C SER A 9 5.67 -21.75 -25.46
N LEU A 10 4.94 -21.49 -24.38
CA LEU A 10 4.61 -22.49 -23.35
C LEU A 10 3.12 -22.80 -23.40
N LYS A 11 2.75 -24.06 -23.17
CA LYS A 11 1.36 -24.50 -23.05
C LYS A 11 1.12 -25.06 -21.66
N LEU A 12 0.09 -24.58 -21.00
CA LEU A 12 -0.38 -25.06 -19.71
C LEU A 12 -1.87 -25.46 -19.85
N PRO A 13 -2.42 -26.27 -18.92
CA PRO A 13 -3.85 -26.52 -18.89
C PRO A 13 -4.64 -25.20 -18.86
N GLY A 14 -5.45 -24.94 -19.88
CA GLY A 14 -6.30 -23.74 -19.96
C GLY A 14 -5.59 -22.42 -20.31
N SER A 15 -4.27 -22.41 -20.55
CA SER A 15 -3.55 -21.18 -20.93
C SER A 15 -2.35 -21.41 -21.84
N ASN A 16 -2.02 -20.39 -22.64
CA ASN A 16 -0.82 -20.37 -23.47
C ASN A 16 0.01 -19.14 -23.14
N ILE A 17 1.33 -19.24 -23.21
CA ILE A 17 2.24 -18.12 -22.95
C ILE A 17 3.15 -17.91 -24.15
N PHE A 18 3.21 -16.67 -24.64
CA PHE A 18 3.98 -16.28 -25.81
C PHE A 18 4.97 -15.17 -25.45
N GLY A 19 6.22 -15.30 -25.91
CA GLY A 19 7.15 -14.17 -25.92
C GLY A 19 6.86 -13.25 -27.10
N LEU A 20 6.90 -11.93 -26.90
CA LEU A 20 6.76 -10.98 -28.00
C LEU A 20 8.11 -10.70 -28.68
N ALA A 21 8.14 -10.84 -30.00
CA ALA A 21 9.30 -10.48 -30.82
C ALA A 21 9.48 -8.96 -30.92
N SER A 22 8.38 -8.23 -31.07
CA SER A 22 8.35 -6.77 -31.03
C SER A 22 8.34 -6.30 -29.57
N ARG A 23 9.43 -5.65 -29.15
CA ARG A 23 9.62 -5.14 -27.78
C ARG A 23 9.47 -3.63 -27.75
N PRO A 24 9.08 -3.05 -26.60
CA PRO A 24 9.00 -1.61 -26.47
C PRO A 24 10.38 -0.97 -26.68
N GLN A 25 10.42 0.07 -27.51
CA GLN A 25 11.63 0.84 -27.79
C GLN A 25 11.84 2.02 -26.82
N GLY A 26 10.84 2.30 -25.96
CA GLY A 26 10.93 3.36 -24.96
C GLY A 26 11.04 4.76 -25.57
N LEU A 27 10.41 5.01 -26.72
CA LEU A 27 10.49 6.31 -27.41
C LEU A 27 9.91 7.45 -26.57
N ASP A 28 8.80 7.23 -25.87
CA ASP A 28 8.23 8.22 -24.95
C ASP A 28 9.19 8.51 -23.78
N ALA A 29 9.85 7.47 -23.26
CA ALA A 29 10.86 7.62 -22.21
C ALA A 29 12.10 8.39 -22.71
N ALA A 30 12.51 8.17 -23.97
CA ALA A 30 13.57 8.95 -24.60
C ALA A 30 13.18 10.43 -24.73
N ALA A 31 11.96 10.71 -25.21
CA ALA A 31 11.45 12.06 -25.35
C ALA A 31 11.36 12.79 -24.00
N LEU A 32 10.87 12.10 -22.96
CA LEU A 32 10.81 12.66 -21.60
C LEU A 32 12.20 12.94 -21.02
N THR A 33 13.16 12.05 -21.28
CA THR A 33 14.55 12.23 -20.83
C THR A 33 15.19 13.44 -21.49
N GLU A 34 14.99 13.62 -22.80
CA GLU A 34 15.51 14.79 -23.53
C GLU A 34 14.84 16.09 -23.07
N ALA A 35 13.52 16.10 -22.87
CA ALA A 35 12.81 17.23 -22.30
C ALA A 35 13.35 17.62 -20.92
N THR A 36 13.56 16.62 -20.04
CA THR A 36 14.14 16.84 -18.70
C THR A 36 15.56 17.39 -18.78
N ALA A 37 16.41 16.84 -19.65
CA ALA A 37 17.77 17.32 -19.85
C ALA A 37 17.78 18.79 -20.34
N SER A 38 16.88 19.13 -21.25
CA SER A 38 16.70 20.50 -21.73
C SER A 38 16.26 21.45 -20.61
N GLU A 39 15.29 21.07 -19.78
CA GLU A 39 14.83 21.88 -18.64
C GLU A 39 15.94 22.11 -17.61
N LEU A 40 16.81 21.12 -17.40
CA LEU A 40 17.96 21.21 -16.49
C LEU A 40 19.18 21.91 -17.12
N GLY A 41 19.10 22.30 -18.40
CA GLY A 41 20.20 22.91 -19.14
C GLY A 41 21.37 21.95 -19.41
N TRP A 42 21.13 20.65 -19.40
CA TRP A 42 22.14 19.62 -19.63
C TRP A 42 22.28 19.32 -21.13
N PRO A 43 23.50 19.18 -21.66
CA PRO A 43 23.71 18.86 -23.07
C PRO A 43 23.22 17.44 -23.38
N SER A 44 22.42 17.30 -24.44
CA SER A 44 21.77 16.05 -24.92
C SER A 44 22.67 14.81 -24.90
N ARG A 45 22.10 13.66 -24.50
CA ARG A 45 22.78 12.34 -24.53
C ARG A 45 21.82 11.16 -24.74
N ALA A 46 21.93 10.56 -25.92
CA ALA A 46 22.04 9.12 -26.25
C ALA A 46 21.59 8.97 -27.71
N ALA A 47 22.39 8.32 -28.56
CA ALA A 47 21.95 8.06 -29.94
C ALA A 47 20.72 7.15 -29.92
N GLN A 48 19.65 7.53 -30.64
CA GLN A 48 18.37 6.80 -30.64
C GLN A 48 18.51 5.27 -30.83
N PRO A 49 19.41 4.75 -31.70
CA PRO A 49 19.60 3.29 -31.83
C PRO A 49 20.13 2.65 -30.54
N GLN A 50 21.09 3.29 -29.87
CA GLN A 50 21.66 2.78 -28.61
C GLN A 50 20.62 2.76 -27.49
N TRP A 51 19.75 3.78 -27.44
CA TRP A 51 18.63 3.82 -26.50
C TRP A 51 17.64 2.68 -26.76
N SER A 52 17.13 2.57 -27.98
CA SER A 52 16.10 1.59 -28.33
C SER A 52 16.56 0.15 -28.09
N ASP A 53 17.82 -0.16 -28.41
CA ASP A 53 18.41 -1.47 -28.17
C ASP A 53 18.54 -1.77 -26.68
N ALA A 54 19.10 -0.83 -25.91
CA ALA A 54 19.24 -0.98 -24.46
C ALA A 54 17.88 -1.10 -23.76
N PHE A 55 16.88 -0.32 -24.19
CA PHE A 55 15.54 -0.38 -23.64
C PHE A 55 14.87 -1.72 -23.96
N SER A 56 14.90 -2.16 -25.22
CA SER A 56 14.28 -3.41 -25.65
C SER A 56 14.89 -4.65 -24.97
N GLN A 57 16.18 -4.60 -24.64
CA GLN A 57 16.85 -5.68 -23.90
C GLN A 57 16.42 -5.73 -22.43
N ASN A 58 16.24 -4.58 -21.79
CA ASN A 58 15.88 -4.48 -20.38
C ASN A 58 14.38 -4.62 -20.09
N HIS A 59 13.53 -4.54 -21.13
CA HIS A 59 12.07 -4.60 -21.00
C HIS A 59 11.45 -5.72 -21.86
N PRO A 60 11.73 -7.00 -21.55
CA PRO A 60 11.12 -8.12 -22.25
C PRO A 60 9.63 -8.26 -21.90
N VAL A 61 8.81 -8.54 -22.91
CA VAL A 61 7.35 -8.66 -22.78
C VAL A 61 6.90 -10.05 -23.23
N SER A 62 5.98 -10.63 -22.47
CA SER A 62 5.28 -11.87 -22.79
C SER A 62 3.78 -11.69 -22.59
N VAL A 63 2.99 -12.51 -23.27
CA VAL A 63 1.51 -12.52 -23.19
C VAL A 63 1.06 -13.87 -22.68
N VAL A 64 0.20 -13.86 -21.66
CA VAL A 64 -0.55 -15.04 -21.20
C VAL A 64 -1.94 -14.96 -21.81
N VAL A 65 -2.35 -15.99 -22.54
CA VAL A 65 -3.65 -16.07 -23.23
C VAL A 65 -4.47 -17.18 -22.60
N PHE A 66 -5.68 -16.82 -22.17
CA PHE A 66 -6.72 -17.75 -21.72
C PHE A 66 -7.77 -17.86 -22.84
N PRO A 67 -7.74 -18.92 -23.67
CA PRO A 67 -8.45 -18.94 -24.95
C PRO A 67 -9.96 -19.12 -24.84
N ALA A 68 -10.45 -19.81 -23.81
CA ALA A 68 -11.88 -20.05 -23.62
C ALA A 68 -12.21 -19.98 -22.12
N VAL A 69 -12.79 -18.87 -21.70
CA VAL A 69 -13.20 -18.65 -20.32
C VAL A 69 -14.67 -18.26 -20.34
N PHE A 70 -15.50 -19.01 -19.62
CA PHE A 70 -16.93 -18.77 -19.51
C PHE A 70 -17.23 -18.20 -18.13
N ALA A 71 -17.88 -17.04 -18.08
CA ALA A 71 -18.34 -16.38 -16.86
C ALA A 71 -19.66 -15.67 -17.13
N ASN A 72 -20.42 -15.36 -16.08
CA ASN A 72 -21.70 -14.65 -16.22
C ASN A 72 -21.49 -13.15 -16.45
N SER A 73 -20.30 -12.63 -16.16
CA SER A 73 -19.93 -11.22 -16.34
C SER A 73 -18.42 -11.04 -16.48
N VAL A 74 -18.00 -9.89 -17.01
CA VAL A 74 -16.58 -9.51 -17.11
C VAL A 74 -15.98 -9.29 -15.71
N GLU A 75 -16.81 -8.80 -14.78
CA GLU A 75 -16.47 -8.50 -13.40
C GLU A 75 -16.10 -9.76 -12.61
N GLU A 76 -16.72 -10.91 -12.90
CA GLU A 76 -16.36 -12.21 -12.34
C GLU A 76 -15.13 -12.84 -13.02
N LEU A 77 -14.99 -12.62 -14.33
CA LEU A 77 -13.92 -13.20 -15.15
C LEU A 77 -12.53 -12.65 -14.77
N LEU A 78 -12.45 -11.33 -14.59
CA LEU A 78 -11.18 -10.63 -14.45
C LEU A 78 -10.38 -11.05 -13.19
N PRO A 79 -10.96 -11.14 -11.99
CA PRO A 79 -10.25 -11.64 -10.80
C PRO A 79 -9.73 -13.07 -10.98
N MET A 80 -10.52 -13.95 -11.60
CA MET A 80 -10.15 -15.35 -11.83
C MET A 80 -8.93 -15.46 -12.77
N CYS A 81 -8.97 -14.78 -13.91
CA CYS A 81 -7.84 -14.78 -14.86
C CYS A 81 -6.59 -14.13 -14.25
N ARG A 82 -6.74 -13.08 -13.43
CA ARG A 82 -5.61 -12.46 -12.71
C ARG A 82 -4.99 -13.41 -11.71
N GLN A 83 -5.79 -14.14 -10.94
CA GLN A 83 -5.30 -15.13 -9.99
C GLN A 83 -4.49 -16.23 -10.70
N GLU A 84 -5.02 -16.79 -11.79
CA GLU A 84 -4.31 -17.81 -12.58
C GLU A 84 -3.02 -17.28 -13.19
N ARG A 85 -3.05 -16.08 -13.78
CA ARG A 85 -1.85 -15.37 -14.24
C ARG A 85 -0.82 -15.25 -13.12
N ASP A 86 -1.24 -14.85 -11.92
CA ASP A 86 -0.33 -14.62 -10.80
C ASP A 86 0.30 -15.91 -10.26
N VAL A 87 -0.42 -17.03 -10.34
CA VAL A 87 0.13 -18.37 -10.08
C VAL A 87 1.22 -18.70 -11.10
N ILE A 88 0.91 -18.60 -12.39
CA ILE A 88 1.89 -18.83 -13.49
C ILE A 88 3.12 -17.96 -13.29
N MET A 89 2.93 -16.67 -13.00
CA MET A 89 4.03 -15.74 -12.79
C MET A 89 4.88 -16.09 -11.57
N SER A 90 4.27 -16.59 -10.50
CA SER A 90 4.98 -17.01 -9.29
C SER A 90 5.78 -18.29 -9.53
N LEU A 91 5.25 -19.22 -10.33
CA LEU A 91 5.98 -20.42 -10.77
C LEU A 91 7.18 -20.05 -11.64
N LEU A 92 7.01 -19.16 -12.62
CA LEU A 92 8.12 -18.70 -13.46
C LEU A 92 9.17 -17.91 -12.67
N ALA A 93 8.75 -17.20 -11.61
CA ALA A 93 9.67 -16.49 -10.73
C ALA A 93 10.57 -17.43 -9.94
N LEU A 94 10.06 -18.60 -9.54
CA LEU A 94 10.83 -19.63 -8.83
C LEU A 94 12.07 -20.05 -9.64
N ASP A 95 11.90 -20.26 -10.94
CA ASP A 95 12.97 -20.73 -11.82
C ASP A 95 13.93 -19.61 -12.26
N ARG A 96 13.47 -18.35 -12.25
CA ARG A 96 14.20 -17.22 -12.87
C ARG A 96 14.69 -16.17 -11.89
N GLY A 97 14.36 -16.30 -10.61
CA GLY A 97 14.73 -15.35 -9.55
C GLY A 97 14.06 -13.97 -9.65
N ALA A 98 13.11 -13.80 -10.58
CA ALA A 98 12.38 -12.54 -10.76
C ALA A 98 10.94 -12.82 -11.23
N LYS A 99 9.98 -12.16 -10.59
CA LYS A 99 8.57 -12.18 -10.98
C LYS A 99 8.31 -11.09 -12.00
N GLY A 100 7.78 -11.46 -13.17
CA GLY A 100 7.30 -10.48 -14.15
C GLY A 100 6.11 -9.70 -13.61
N GLN A 101 5.98 -8.45 -14.04
CA GLN A 101 4.90 -7.55 -13.64
C GLN A 101 3.85 -7.46 -14.76
N PRO A 102 2.56 -7.69 -14.46
CA PRO A 102 1.49 -7.48 -15.42
C PRO A 102 1.39 -6.01 -15.83
N LEU A 103 1.27 -5.73 -17.12
CA LEU A 103 1.17 -4.36 -17.65
C LEU A 103 -0.25 -3.98 -18.04
N VAL A 104 -0.88 -4.84 -18.85
CA VAL A 104 -2.22 -4.65 -19.41
C VAL A 104 -2.91 -6.00 -19.50
N THR A 105 -4.19 -6.02 -19.14
CA THR A 105 -5.10 -7.13 -19.43
C THR A 105 -6.04 -6.69 -20.54
N ILE A 106 -6.18 -7.54 -21.57
CA ILE A 106 -7.11 -7.34 -22.69
C ILE A 106 -8.17 -8.44 -22.59
N ILE A 107 -9.43 -8.07 -22.73
CA ILE A 107 -10.57 -8.97 -22.68
C ILE A 107 -11.33 -8.82 -23.99
N GLU A 108 -11.56 -9.93 -24.67
CA GLU A 108 -12.39 -9.97 -25.88
C GLU A 108 -13.62 -10.83 -25.60
N GLU A 109 -14.79 -10.23 -25.75
CA GLU A 109 -16.05 -10.97 -25.85
C GLU A 109 -16.17 -11.50 -27.28
N ARG A 110 -16.38 -12.81 -27.44
CA ARG A 110 -16.37 -13.49 -28.73
C ARG A 110 -17.61 -14.35 -28.92
N ASP A 111 -18.12 -14.38 -30.14
CA ASP A 111 -19.08 -15.36 -30.65
C ASP A 111 -18.41 -16.13 -31.81
N GLY A 112 -17.90 -17.32 -31.48
CA GLY A 112 -16.98 -18.06 -32.34
C GLY A 112 -15.71 -17.25 -32.63
N GLU A 113 -15.40 -17.03 -33.91
CA GLU A 113 -14.25 -16.22 -34.35
C GLU A 113 -14.54 -14.72 -34.35
N ARG A 114 -15.80 -14.30 -34.18
CA ARG A 114 -16.19 -12.89 -34.23
C ARG A 114 -15.96 -12.25 -32.86
N VAL A 115 -15.16 -11.19 -32.83
CA VAL A 115 -15.05 -10.31 -31.65
C VAL A 115 -16.27 -9.39 -31.60
N LEU A 116 -17.03 -9.47 -30.51
CA LEU A 116 -18.21 -8.63 -30.25
C LEU A 116 -17.82 -7.34 -29.52
N ALA A 117 -16.94 -7.44 -28.53
CA ALA A 117 -16.44 -6.30 -27.77
C ALA A 117 -14.99 -6.57 -27.30
N SER A 118 -14.20 -5.49 -27.18
CA SER A 118 -12.87 -5.53 -26.60
C SER A 118 -12.77 -4.49 -25.49
N LYS A 119 -12.26 -4.92 -24.33
CA LYS A 119 -11.93 -4.04 -23.21
C LYS A 119 -10.47 -4.22 -22.86
N PHE A 120 -9.85 -3.18 -22.30
CA PHE A 120 -8.53 -3.28 -21.73
C PHE A 120 -8.49 -2.60 -20.36
N SER A 121 -7.60 -3.06 -19.51
CA SER A 121 -7.28 -2.43 -18.23
C SER A 121 -5.79 -2.43 -18.01
N PHE A 122 -5.22 -1.31 -17.61
CA PHE A 122 -3.86 -1.26 -17.10
C PHE A 122 -3.81 -2.01 -15.75
N ASP A 123 -2.85 -2.91 -15.61
CA ASP A 123 -2.60 -3.64 -14.35
C ASP A 123 -1.55 -2.95 -13.48
N HIS A 124 -0.90 -1.89 -13.99
CA HIS A 124 -0.10 -1.01 -13.15
C HIS A 124 -1.01 -0.04 -12.39
N ARG A 125 -0.56 0.38 -11.20
CA ARG A 125 -1.28 1.34 -10.39
C ARG A 125 -1.35 2.68 -11.12
N VAL A 126 -2.56 3.17 -11.32
CA VAL A 126 -2.76 4.58 -11.67
C VAL A 126 -2.21 5.41 -10.52
N TYR A 127 -1.34 6.38 -10.82
CA TYR A 127 -0.84 7.30 -9.81
C TYR A 127 -2.02 8.01 -9.13
N GLN A 128 -2.21 7.76 -7.83
CA GLN A 128 -3.26 8.39 -7.02
C GLN A 128 -2.70 9.50 -6.11
N GLY A 129 -1.37 9.66 -6.05
CA GLY A 129 -0.72 10.72 -5.25
C GLY A 129 -0.87 12.08 -5.91
N ASN A 130 -0.79 13.17 -5.13
CA ASN A 130 -0.60 14.56 -5.57
C ASN A 130 -1.30 14.98 -6.90
N LEU A 131 -2.54 14.52 -7.12
CA LEU A 131 -3.31 14.90 -8.32
C LEU A 131 -3.74 16.38 -8.29
N ALA A 132 -3.73 16.98 -7.10
CA ALA A 132 -3.61 18.42 -6.91
C ALA A 132 -2.14 18.72 -6.54
N GLY A 133 -1.57 19.82 -7.05
CA GLY A 133 -0.22 20.28 -6.71
C GLY A 133 -0.20 21.41 -5.69
N GLY A 134 0.98 21.93 -5.37
CA GLY A 134 1.18 23.07 -4.49
C GLY A 134 1.24 22.73 -3.00
N PHE A 135 1.16 23.78 -2.16
CA PHE A 135 1.35 23.70 -0.71
C PHE A 135 0.51 22.59 -0.04
N LEU A 136 -0.75 22.44 -0.44
CA LEU A 136 -1.68 21.44 0.13
C LEU A 136 -1.24 19.99 -0.11
N SER A 137 -0.42 19.76 -1.13
CA SER A 137 0.11 18.44 -1.50
C SER A 137 1.50 18.18 -0.93
N GLY A 138 1.95 19.03 -0.01
CA GLY A 138 3.24 18.90 0.66
C GLY A 138 4.41 19.53 -0.10
N GLU A 139 4.16 20.31 -1.15
CA GLU A 139 5.18 21.08 -1.88
C GLU A 139 5.53 22.38 -1.13
N ASN A 140 5.78 22.28 0.18
CA ASN A 140 6.33 23.37 0.97
C ASN A 140 7.79 23.03 1.29
N GLN A 141 8.72 23.79 0.71
CA GLN A 141 10.15 23.57 0.89
C GLN A 141 10.56 23.56 2.37
N THR A 142 10.04 24.47 3.19
CA THR A 142 10.37 24.55 4.61
C THR A 142 9.93 23.30 5.36
N ASP A 143 8.68 22.85 5.20
CA ASP A 143 8.16 21.65 5.84
C ASP A 143 8.86 20.38 5.33
N LEU A 144 9.24 20.35 4.04
CA LEU A 144 10.02 19.25 3.47
C LEU A 144 11.44 19.18 4.05
N LEU A 145 12.13 20.32 4.18
CA LEU A 145 13.47 20.39 4.79
C LEU A 145 13.44 19.97 6.27
N VAL A 146 12.41 20.35 7.02
CA VAL A 146 12.22 19.91 8.41
C VAL A 146 12.03 18.39 8.48
N LYS A 147 11.18 17.82 7.63
CA LYS A 147 10.96 16.36 7.56
C LYS A 147 12.22 15.61 7.09
N TYR A 148 12.96 16.18 6.15
CA TYR A 148 14.23 15.61 5.69
C TYR A 148 15.25 15.57 6.84
N SER A 149 15.40 16.69 7.57
CA SER A 149 16.24 16.76 8.76
C SER A 149 15.83 15.74 9.83
N ALA A 150 14.53 15.50 10.02
CA ALA A 150 14.03 14.49 10.95
C ALA A 150 14.50 13.08 10.59
N VAL A 151 14.42 12.71 9.31
CA VAL A 151 14.81 11.39 8.81
C VAL A 151 16.32 11.17 8.91
N GLU A 152 17.14 12.20 8.67
CA GLU A 152 18.60 12.14 8.83
C GLU A 152 19.02 11.99 10.30
N ASN A 153 18.32 12.66 11.23
CA ASN A 153 18.70 12.70 12.64
C ASN A 153 18.08 11.59 13.50
N ASP A 154 17.01 10.96 13.04
CA ASP A 154 16.24 9.97 13.80
C ASP A 154 15.90 8.75 12.94
N GLY A 155 16.77 7.74 12.99
CA GLY A 155 16.61 6.49 12.24
C GLY A 155 15.31 5.73 12.58
N LEU A 156 14.74 5.95 13.77
CA LEU A 156 13.43 5.38 14.12
C LEU A 156 12.30 6.07 13.33
N VAL A 157 12.33 7.40 13.24
CA VAL A 157 11.35 8.16 12.45
C VAL A 157 11.46 7.77 10.98
N LYS A 158 12.69 7.61 10.47
CA LYS A 158 12.92 7.05 9.13
C LYS A 158 12.24 5.69 8.96
N LEU A 159 12.51 4.73 9.83
CA LEU A 159 11.91 3.39 9.77
C LEU A 159 10.38 3.45 9.77
N CYS A 160 9.77 4.29 10.61
CA CYS A 160 8.32 4.40 10.69
C CYS A 160 7.71 5.04 9.42
N ILE A 161 8.41 6.01 8.81
CA ILE A 161 8.02 6.59 7.52
C ILE A 161 8.14 5.55 6.40
N ASP A 162 9.21 4.75 6.39
CA ASP A 162 9.41 3.67 5.41
C ASP A 162 8.28 2.63 5.53
N LEU A 163 7.91 2.21 6.75
CA LEU A 163 6.77 1.32 7.00
C LEU A 163 5.44 1.91 6.51
N PHE A 164 5.23 3.22 6.70
CA PHE A 164 4.05 3.92 6.19
C PHE A 164 4.02 3.95 4.66
N ALA A 165 5.16 4.19 4.02
CA ALA A 165 5.29 4.18 2.56
C ALA A 165 5.02 2.78 1.99
N GLU A 166 5.60 1.74 2.58
CA GLU A 166 5.33 0.35 2.21
C GLU A 166 3.86 -0.03 2.39
N ALA A 167 3.22 0.41 3.48
CA ALA A 167 1.79 0.19 3.70
C ALA A 167 0.93 0.90 2.65
N THR A 168 1.34 2.09 2.22
CA THR A 168 0.67 2.81 1.13
C THR A 168 0.80 2.03 -0.18
N ASP A 169 1.97 1.41 -0.40
CA ASP A 169 2.26 0.67 -1.62
C ASP A 169 1.81 -0.81 -1.63
N ASP A 170 1.35 -1.39 -0.51
CA ASP A 170 0.86 -2.79 -0.53
C ASP A 170 -0.53 -2.92 -1.20
N ASP A 171 -0.91 -4.08 -1.73
CA ASP A 171 -2.26 -4.35 -2.26
C ASP A 171 -3.15 -5.04 -1.21
N SER A 172 -2.56 -5.82 -0.33
CA SER A 172 -3.26 -6.57 0.72
C SER A 172 -3.68 -5.64 1.85
N LYS A 173 -4.99 -5.44 2.02
CA LYS A 173 -5.56 -4.63 3.11
C LYS A 173 -5.09 -5.10 4.49
N ASP A 174 -4.98 -6.41 4.70
CA ASP A 174 -4.48 -7.00 5.95
C ASP A 174 -3.01 -6.64 6.20
N ALA A 175 -2.18 -6.64 5.14
CA ALA A 175 -0.79 -6.24 5.23
C ALA A 175 -0.65 -4.72 5.47
N LYS A 176 -1.59 -3.91 4.97
CA LYS A 176 -1.67 -2.47 5.29
C LYS A 176 -2.00 -2.21 6.75
N PHE A 177 -3.04 -2.85 7.30
CA PHE A 177 -3.36 -2.75 8.72
C PHE A 177 -2.15 -3.13 9.57
N PHE A 178 -1.49 -4.23 9.22
CA PHE A 178 -0.29 -4.68 9.92
C PHE A 178 0.85 -3.65 9.86
N ARG A 179 1.19 -3.10 8.68
CA ARG A 179 2.30 -2.15 8.55
C ARG A 179 2.01 -0.77 9.15
N TYR A 180 0.82 -0.21 8.95
CA TYR A 180 0.44 1.04 9.61
C TYR A 180 0.45 0.89 11.14
N TRP A 181 -0.07 -0.23 11.66
CA TRP A 181 0.04 -0.54 13.08
C TRP A 181 1.51 -0.67 13.51
N SER A 182 2.34 -1.37 12.74
CA SER A 182 3.75 -1.58 13.07
C SER A 182 4.52 -0.26 13.17
N ALA A 183 4.23 0.71 12.28
CA ALA A 183 4.79 2.05 12.37
C ALA A 183 4.39 2.77 13.68
N LEU A 184 3.09 2.74 14.01
CA LEU A 184 2.57 3.33 15.25
C LEU A 184 3.10 2.64 16.51
N GLU A 185 3.11 1.31 16.54
CA GLU A 185 3.59 0.48 17.65
C GLU A 185 5.08 0.68 17.90
N THR A 186 5.89 0.67 16.84
CA THR A 186 7.34 0.89 16.91
C THR A 186 7.65 2.28 17.46
N LEU A 187 6.96 3.31 16.97
CA LEU A 187 7.12 4.67 17.49
C LEU A 187 6.65 4.78 18.95
N ALA A 188 5.51 4.16 19.29
CA ALA A 188 4.93 4.20 20.63
C ALA A 188 5.85 3.54 21.66
N ILE A 189 6.44 2.40 21.33
CA ILE A 189 7.43 1.71 22.19
C ILE A 189 8.58 2.64 22.56
N ALA A 190 9.04 3.46 21.61
CA ALA A 190 10.20 4.32 21.79
C ALA A 190 9.89 5.71 22.36
N ARG A 191 8.63 6.16 22.31
CA ARG A 191 8.23 7.53 22.69
C ARG A 191 7.28 7.59 23.88
N VAL A 192 6.60 6.49 24.21
CA VAL A 192 5.66 6.42 25.32
C VAL A 192 6.23 5.56 26.45
N ALA A 193 6.36 6.16 27.64
CA ALA A 193 6.87 5.50 28.83
C ALA A 193 6.01 4.27 29.20
N SER A 194 6.66 3.21 29.69
CA SER A 194 5.98 1.96 30.08
C SER A 194 5.31 2.06 31.45
N GLY A 195 4.26 1.26 31.66
CA GLY A 195 3.69 1.02 32.98
C GLY A 195 2.75 2.11 33.51
N GLN A 196 2.45 3.13 32.71
CA GLN A 196 1.57 4.23 33.12
C GLN A 196 0.11 3.82 32.96
N ARG A 197 -0.70 4.06 34.01
CA ARG A 197 -2.15 3.95 33.91
C ARG A 197 -2.65 5.05 32.97
N LEU A 198 -3.51 4.66 32.05
CA LEU A 198 -3.98 5.50 30.97
C LEU A 198 -5.44 5.92 31.22
N ALA A 199 -5.71 7.21 31.12
CA ALA A 199 -7.06 7.74 30.97
C ALA A 199 -7.36 7.93 29.48
N ARG A 200 -8.54 7.53 29.05
CA ARG A 200 -9.11 7.85 27.74
C ARG A 200 -9.39 9.36 27.67
N LEU A 201 -9.57 9.88 26.45
CA LEU A 201 -9.91 11.28 26.18
C LEU A 201 -11.21 11.74 26.86
N ASP A 202 -12.14 10.83 27.13
CA ASP A 202 -13.36 11.08 27.91
C ASP A 202 -13.15 11.09 29.44
N GLY A 203 -11.91 10.92 29.90
CA GLY A 203 -11.53 10.88 31.31
C GLY A 203 -11.73 9.53 32.00
N THR A 204 -12.30 8.52 31.31
CA THR A 204 -12.44 7.18 31.89
C THR A 204 -11.12 6.41 31.86
N LEU A 205 -10.86 5.55 32.84
CA LEU A 205 -9.65 4.74 32.84
C LEU A 205 -9.73 3.62 31.81
N TRP A 206 -8.57 3.25 31.24
CA TRP A 206 -8.49 2.05 30.42
C TRP A 206 -8.92 0.81 31.24
N PRO A 207 -9.81 -0.06 30.72
CA PRO A 207 -10.34 -1.19 31.46
C PRO A 207 -9.29 -2.21 31.95
N ASP A 208 -9.69 -3.03 32.92
CA ASP A 208 -8.96 -4.21 33.41
C ASP A 208 -7.54 -3.94 33.96
N GLY A 209 -7.26 -2.69 34.35
CA GLY A 209 -5.95 -2.29 34.88
C GLY A 209 -4.83 -2.27 33.83
N ALA A 210 -5.19 -2.34 32.55
CA ALA A 210 -4.27 -2.20 31.45
C ALA A 210 -3.51 -0.87 31.49
N ASN A 211 -2.27 -0.89 31.00
CA ASN A 211 -1.35 0.23 31.07
C ASN A 211 -0.44 0.26 29.84
N THR A 212 0.34 1.33 29.69
CA THR A 212 1.23 1.54 28.52
C THR A 212 2.35 0.50 28.36
N SER A 213 2.42 -0.55 29.18
CA SER A 213 3.24 -1.73 28.88
C SER A 213 2.62 -2.64 27.81
N GLN A 214 1.32 -2.50 27.54
CA GLN A 214 0.61 -3.24 26.49
C GLN A 214 0.50 -2.40 25.21
N ALA A 215 0.43 -3.06 24.05
CA ALA A 215 0.45 -2.40 22.75
C ALA A 215 -0.73 -1.44 22.53
N GLU A 216 -1.98 -1.89 22.76
CA GLU A 216 -3.18 -1.06 22.56
C GLU A 216 -3.15 0.27 23.33
N PRO A 217 -3.03 0.29 24.68
CA PRO A 217 -2.99 1.54 25.43
C PRO A 217 -1.75 2.39 25.09
N ARG A 218 -0.61 1.79 24.77
CA ARG A 218 0.59 2.55 24.43
C ARG A 218 0.46 3.29 23.10
N VAL A 219 -0.11 2.64 22.08
CA VAL A 219 -0.40 3.27 20.78
C VAL A 219 -1.49 4.33 20.94
N TYR A 220 -2.51 4.07 21.76
CA TYR A 220 -3.51 5.08 22.09
C TYR A 220 -2.88 6.34 22.67
N GLU A 221 -2.01 6.20 23.68
CA GLU A 221 -1.34 7.33 24.33
C GLU A 221 -0.47 8.12 23.34
N LEU A 222 0.25 7.43 22.44
CA LEU A 222 0.99 8.10 21.38
C LEU A 222 0.07 8.97 20.51
N ILE A 223 -1.07 8.43 20.09
CA ILE A 223 -2.04 9.15 19.23
C ILE A 223 -2.65 10.31 20.01
N ALA A 224 -3.05 10.09 21.27
CA ALA A 224 -3.60 11.11 22.15
C ALA A 224 -2.63 12.29 22.30
N ASP A 225 -1.37 12.02 22.64
CA ASP A 225 -0.33 13.04 22.80
C ASP A 225 -0.03 13.77 21.48
N ARG A 226 0.11 13.03 20.36
CA ARG A 226 0.52 13.63 19.07
C ARG A 226 -0.58 14.37 18.34
N ILE A 227 -1.84 13.97 18.49
CA ILE A 227 -2.97 14.61 17.78
C ILE A 227 -3.72 15.56 18.70
N PHE A 228 -3.99 15.18 19.95
CA PHE A 228 -4.86 15.92 20.85
C PHE A 228 -4.11 16.71 21.94
N GLY A 229 -2.81 16.47 22.13
CA GLY A 229 -1.97 17.18 23.11
C GLY A 229 -1.57 18.61 22.70
N GLY A 230 -1.92 19.03 21.48
CA GLY A 230 -1.63 20.38 20.97
C GLY A 230 -2.52 21.48 21.57
N GLN A 231 -2.22 22.74 21.22
CA GLN A 231 -3.08 23.88 21.59
C GLN A 231 -4.40 23.91 20.79
N ASP A 232 -4.42 23.25 19.63
CA ASP A 232 -5.60 23.12 18.79
C ASP A 232 -6.56 22.10 19.40
N LYS A 233 -7.78 22.55 19.71
CA LYS A 233 -8.84 21.66 20.20
C LYS A 233 -9.40 20.84 19.04
N ILE A 234 -8.79 19.69 18.79
CA ILE A 234 -9.28 18.71 17.82
C ILE A 234 -10.36 17.86 18.48
N ASP A 235 -11.53 17.79 17.84
CA ASP A 235 -12.63 16.92 18.28
C ASP A 235 -12.27 15.46 18.00
N GLU A 236 -12.37 14.58 19.00
CA GLU A 236 -12.12 13.15 18.87
C GLU A 236 -12.96 12.54 17.72
N ASN A 237 -14.21 13.00 17.55
CA ASN A 237 -15.12 12.49 16.52
C ASN A 237 -14.64 12.76 15.09
N SER A 238 -13.74 13.74 14.90
CA SER A 238 -13.14 14.03 13.58
C SER A 238 -12.09 13.00 13.17
N VAL A 239 -11.57 12.24 14.14
CA VAL A 239 -10.48 11.25 13.96
C VAL A 239 -10.98 9.83 14.19
N SER A 240 -11.93 9.65 15.11
CA SER A 240 -12.37 8.33 15.58
C SER A 240 -13.22 7.55 14.57
N ARG A 241 -13.78 8.21 13.55
CA ARG A 241 -14.57 7.55 12.50
C ARG A 241 -13.72 6.51 11.75
N PRO A 242 -14.28 5.33 11.42
CA PRO A 242 -15.69 4.94 11.55
C PRO A 242 -16.10 4.38 12.92
N ALA A 243 -15.21 4.37 13.92
CA ALA A 243 -15.55 3.93 15.27
C ALA A 243 -16.24 5.06 16.07
N ALA A 244 -16.76 4.70 17.26
CA ALA A 244 -17.39 5.66 18.17
C ALA A 244 -16.37 6.59 18.84
N ASP A 245 -15.22 6.05 19.24
CA ASP A 245 -14.15 6.76 19.95
C ASP A 245 -12.79 6.21 19.53
N LEU A 246 -11.72 6.94 19.86
CA LEU A 246 -10.34 6.54 19.57
C LEU A 246 -10.01 5.20 20.24
N TYR A 247 -10.61 4.92 21.39
CA TYR A 247 -10.42 3.67 22.11
C TYR A 247 -10.86 2.47 21.28
N THR A 248 -12.08 2.52 20.75
CA THR A 248 -12.66 1.49 19.89
C THR A 248 -11.89 1.38 18.58
N LEU A 249 -11.48 2.52 18.03
CA LEU A 249 -10.70 2.59 16.80
C LEU A 249 -9.34 1.86 16.93
N VAL A 250 -8.55 2.19 17.96
CA VAL A 250 -7.25 1.56 18.23
C VAL A 250 -7.38 0.05 18.43
N ARG A 251 -8.40 -0.40 19.16
CA ARG A 251 -8.61 -1.83 19.45
C ARG A 251 -9.07 -2.62 18.24
N GLY A 252 -9.84 -2.01 17.33
CA GLY A 252 -10.20 -2.63 16.05
C GLY A 252 -8.98 -2.82 15.16
N TRP A 253 -8.09 -1.84 15.08
CA TRP A 253 -6.83 -1.96 14.35
C TRP A 253 -5.90 -3.01 14.93
N TYR A 254 -5.74 -3.04 16.26
CA TYR A 254 -4.93 -4.05 16.93
C TYR A 254 -5.44 -5.47 16.66
N ALA A 255 -6.77 -5.64 16.65
CA ALA A 255 -7.39 -6.92 16.32
C ALA A 255 -7.07 -7.36 14.87
N ARG A 256 -7.15 -6.44 13.90
CA ARG A 256 -6.75 -6.72 12.51
C ARG A 256 -5.27 -7.06 12.39
N ARG A 257 -4.40 -6.33 13.09
CA ARG A 257 -2.96 -6.66 13.16
C ARG A 257 -2.72 -8.04 13.73
N ASN A 258 -3.39 -8.44 14.81
CA ASN A 258 -3.22 -9.77 15.41
C ASN A 258 -3.72 -10.89 14.49
N ALA A 259 -4.83 -10.68 13.78
CA ALA A 259 -5.29 -11.62 12.78
C ALA A 259 -4.22 -11.85 11.70
N THR A 260 -3.65 -10.76 11.15
CA THR A 260 -2.58 -10.83 10.15
C THR A 260 -1.31 -11.48 10.71
N ALA A 261 -0.90 -11.14 11.93
CA ALA A 261 0.32 -11.67 12.54
C ALA A 261 0.25 -13.18 12.79
N HIS A 262 -0.91 -13.69 13.21
CA HIS A 262 -1.08 -15.10 13.55
C HIS A 262 -1.55 -15.98 12.38
N TYR A 263 -2.32 -15.42 11.45
CA TYR A 263 -3.02 -16.18 10.40
C TYR A 263 -2.74 -15.65 8.98
N GLY A 264 -1.91 -14.61 8.83
CA GLY A 264 -1.62 -13.96 7.55
C GLY A 264 -2.73 -13.02 7.05
N ARG A 265 -3.96 -13.18 7.54
CA ARG A 265 -5.12 -12.33 7.22
C ARG A 265 -6.27 -12.53 8.22
N PHE A 266 -7.17 -11.56 8.27
CA PHE A 266 -8.47 -11.77 8.93
C PHE A 266 -9.46 -12.46 8.00
N VAL A 267 -10.17 -13.47 8.50
CA VAL A 267 -11.21 -14.18 7.74
C VAL A 267 -12.50 -14.19 8.55
N LEU A 268 -13.52 -13.47 8.05
CA LEU A 268 -14.84 -13.46 8.67
C LEU A 268 -15.47 -14.86 8.60
N GLY A 269 -15.91 -15.35 9.75
CA GLY A 269 -16.54 -16.67 9.91
C GLY A 269 -15.57 -17.82 10.13
N ASP A 270 -14.25 -17.58 10.17
CA ASP A 270 -13.28 -18.64 10.43
C ASP A 270 -13.40 -19.15 11.89
N PRO A 271 -13.71 -20.45 12.12
CA PRO A 271 -13.94 -20.98 13.45
C PRO A 271 -12.68 -20.99 14.33
N THR A 272 -11.50 -21.08 13.72
CA THR A 272 -10.22 -21.02 14.43
C THR A 272 -9.95 -19.61 14.93
N GLN A 273 -10.19 -18.62 14.08
CA GLN A 273 -10.06 -17.21 14.47
C GLN A 273 -11.13 -16.80 15.48
N ALA A 274 -12.35 -17.34 15.38
CA ALA A 274 -13.48 -17.03 16.26
C ALA A 274 -13.22 -17.33 17.74
N ALA A 275 -12.33 -18.28 18.05
CA ALA A 275 -11.93 -18.60 19.42
C ALA A 275 -11.00 -17.54 20.04
N ALA A 276 -10.44 -16.62 19.25
CA ALA A 276 -9.50 -15.62 19.74
C ALA A 276 -10.21 -14.40 20.37
N GLY A 277 -9.69 -13.91 21.50
CA GLY A 277 -10.27 -12.77 22.22
C GLY A 277 -10.29 -11.43 21.47
N TRP A 278 -9.56 -11.32 20.35
CA TRP A 278 -9.57 -10.14 19.47
C TRP A 278 -10.62 -10.23 18.35
N TYR A 279 -11.19 -11.41 18.09
CA TYR A 279 -12.00 -11.69 16.89
C TYR A 279 -13.21 -10.76 16.76
N SER A 280 -13.99 -10.58 17.83
CA SER A 280 -15.18 -9.72 17.80
C SER A 280 -14.87 -8.26 17.43
N ARG A 281 -13.68 -7.77 17.79
CA ARG A 281 -13.21 -6.43 17.42
C ARG A 281 -12.77 -6.36 15.96
N ALA A 282 -12.19 -7.42 15.43
CA ALA A 282 -11.87 -7.52 14.01
C ALA A 282 -13.15 -7.62 13.15
N VAL A 283 -14.17 -8.36 13.59
CA VAL A 283 -15.49 -8.41 12.93
C VAL A 283 -16.11 -7.02 12.81
N ALA A 284 -15.97 -6.18 13.83
CA ALA A 284 -16.51 -4.81 13.79
C ALA A 284 -15.95 -3.97 12.63
N THR A 285 -14.75 -4.29 12.11
CA THR A 285 -14.15 -3.57 10.98
C THR A 285 -14.61 -4.05 9.61
N GLN A 286 -15.36 -5.16 9.53
CA GLN A 286 -15.91 -5.74 8.30
C GLN A 286 -17.42 -6.01 8.40
N SER A 287 -18.11 -5.45 9.39
CA SER A 287 -19.51 -5.79 9.68
C SER A 287 -20.50 -5.36 8.59
N GLN A 288 -20.09 -4.43 7.70
CA GLN A 288 -20.88 -3.94 6.58
C GLN A 288 -19.99 -3.75 5.33
N PRO A 289 -20.54 -3.85 4.11
CA PRO A 289 -19.80 -3.56 2.88
C PRO A 289 -19.22 -2.14 2.88
N GLY A 290 -17.96 -1.98 2.48
CA GLY A 290 -17.27 -0.68 2.43
C GLY A 290 -16.70 -0.18 3.76
N LEU A 291 -17.09 -0.79 4.88
CA LEU A 291 -16.65 -0.36 6.20
C LEU A 291 -15.15 -0.59 6.41
N GLU A 292 -14.61 -1.69 5.87
CA GLU A 292 -13.18 -2.00 5.97
C GLU A 292 -12.30 -0.91 5.37
N GLU A 293 -12.72 -0.34 4.23
CA GLU A 293 -12.03 0.76 3.56
C GLU A 293 -12.02 2.02 4.43
N GLU A 294 -13.08 2.28 5.19
CA GLU A 294 -13.14 3.41 6.13
C GLU A 294 -12.19 3.19 7.32
N TRP A 295 -12.16 1.99 7.91
CA TRP A 295 -11.22 1.65 8.97
C TRP A 295 -9.76 1.72 8.51
N LEU A 296 -9.50 1.29 7.28
CA LEU A 296 -8.18 1.33 6.66
C LEU A 296 -7.76 2.77 6.32
N ARG A 297 -8.70 3.60 5.85
CA ARG A 297 -8.48 5.03 5.65
C ARG A 297 -8.14 5.72 6.98
N ALA A 298 -8.89 5.41 8.03
CA ALA A 298 -8.70 5.98 9.36
C ALA A 298 -7.30 5.67 9.93
N ILE A 299 -6.84 4.41 9.86
CA ILE A 299 -5.49 4.08 10.36
C ILE A 299 -4.39 4.75 9.55
N ARG A 300 -4.57 4.84 8.22
CA ARG A 300 -3.64 5.55 7.34
C ARG A 300 -3.57 7.03 7.73
N ASP A 301 -4.70 7.69 7.87
CA ASP A 301 -4.76 9.13 8.13
C ASP A 301 -4.20 9.47 9.52
N VAL A 302 -4.54 8.67 10.54
CA VAL A 302 -3.96 8.79 11.88
C VAL A 302 -2.46 8.52 11.88
N CYS A 303 -2.00 7.45 11.23
CA CYS A 303 -0.58 7.16 11.11
C CYS A 303 0.16 8.29 10.40
N GLN A 304 -0.39 8.82 9.31
CA GLN A 304 0.19 9.95 8.60
C GLN A 304 0.29 11.19 9.50
N TRP A 305 -0.75 11.49 10.27
CA TRP A 305 -0.77 12.65 11.16
C TRP A 305 0.26 12.50 12.29
N VAL A 306 0.28 11.36 12.96
CA VAL A 306 1.25 11.05 14.02
C VAL A 306 2.69 11.18 13.51
N LEU A 307 2.99 10.60 12.34
CA LEU A 307 4.33 10.67 11.75
C LEU A 307 4.71 12.09 11.31
N ARG A 308 3.76 12.86 10.76
CA ARG A 308 4.00 14.27 10.41
C ARG A 308 4.32 15.10 11.64
N ASN A 309 3.57 14.93 12.73
CA ASN A 309 3.80 15.66 13.97
C ASN A 309 5.11 15.23 14.65
N GLU A 310 5.42 13.93 14.65
CA GLU A 310 6.70 13.44 15.16
C GLU A 310 7.88 13.97 14.34
N ALA A 311 7.80 13.93 13.00
CA ALA A 311 8.85 14.48 12.14
C ALA A 311 9.06 15.98 12.37
N ARG A 312 7.99 16.76 12.57
CA ARG A 312 8.11 18.18 12.95
C ARG A 312 8.74 18.40 14.32
N ARG A 313 8.48 17.49 15.27
CA ARG A 313 9.00 17.56 16.64
C ARG A 313 10.51 17.30 16.70
N VAL A 314 11.00 16.34 15.92
CA VAL A 314 12.43 15.97 15.91
C VAL A 314 13.24 16.69 14.84
N GLY A 315 12.60 17.10 13.74
CA GLY A 315 13.22 17.85 12.66
C GLY A 315 13.56 19.27 13.09
N ARG A 316 14.63 19.81 12.51
CA ARG A 316 15.00 21.22 12.69
C ARG A 316 14.83 21.97 11.38
N PRO A 317 14.45 23.26 11.41
CA PRO A 317 14.56 24.09 10.23
C PRO A 317 16.00 24.05 9.74
N LEU A 318 16.22 23.55 8.52
CA LEU A 318 17.50 23.70 7.85
C LEU A 318 17.51 25.13 7.30
N VAL A 319 18.45 25.94 7.81
CA VAL A 319 18.71 27.31 7.34
C VAL A 319 19.55 27.26 6.08
#